data_AF-A0ABD0PSP6-F1
#
_entry.id   AF-A0ABD0PSP6-F1
#
_cell.length_a   1.000
_cell.length_b   1.000
_cell.length_c   1.000
_cell.angle_alpha   90.00
_cell.angle_beta   90.00
_cell.angle_gamma   90.00
#
_symmetry.space_group_name_H-M   'P 1'
#
loop_
_entity.id
_entity.type
_entity.pdbx_description
1 polymer ?
#
loop_
_entity_poly.entity_id
_entity_poly.type
_entity_poly.pdbx_seq_one_letter_code
_entity_poly.pdbx_strand_id
1 'polypeptide(L)' 'DINSGLIGPVMICRPGTLRPRVLLQPDVTNFFLLFTTFDETKSWYLDYNIKKFCTPPCQTKIDDPWFEMSN' A
#
# COMPACT_ATOMS: atom_id res chain seq x y z
N ASP A 1 -2.46 7.52 -5.93
CA ASP A 1 -1.09 6.96 -5.92
C ASP A 1 -0.77 6.17 -4.66
N ILE A 2 -0.59 6.82 -3.51
CA ILE A 2 -0.26 6.12 -2.25
C ILE A 2 -1.36 5.13 -1.86
N ASN A 3 -2.63 5.54 -1.95
CA ASN A 3 -3.77 4.66 -1.70
C ASN A 3 -3.95 3.54 -2.72
N SER A 4 -3.22 3.60 -3.84
CA SER A 4 -3.14 2.51 -4.82
C SER A 4 -1.92 1.62 -4.60
N GLY A 5 -1.18 1.83 -3.51
CA GLY A 5 -0.02 1.02 -3.13
C GLY A 5 1.33 1.50 -3.67
N LEU A 6 1.38 2.64 -4.39
CA LEU A 6 2.67 3.23 -4.81
C LEU A 6 3.33 3.95 -3.62
N ILE A 7 3.91 3.17 -2.71
CA ILE A 7 4.62 3.62 -1.52
C ILE A 7 5.74 2.64 -1.18
N GLY A 8 6.86 3.14 -0.66
CA GLY A 8 7.97 2.31 -0.25
C GLY A 8 8.94 3.06 0.66
N PRO A 9 9.69 2.34 1.51
CA PRO A 9 10.70 2.95 2.37
C PRO A 9 11.95 3.35 1.59
N VAL A 10 12.61 4.42 2.03
CA VAL A 10 13.94 4.82 1.55
C VAL A 10 14.89 4.82 2.73
N MET A 11 15.98 4.05 2.64
CA MET A 11 17.03 4.00 3.65
C MET A 11 18.26 4.80 3.18
N ILE A 12 18.69 5.77 3.97
CA ILE A 12 19.91 6.55 3.70
C ILE A 12 20.96 6.17 4.73
N CYS A 13 22.15 5.76 4.27
CA CYS A 13 23.27 5.31 5.11
C CYS A 13 24.51 6.17 4.92
N ARG A 14 25.38 6.22 5.94
CA ARG A 14 26.72 6.82 5.80
C ARG A 14 27.61 5.97 4.89
N PRO A 15 28.56 6.57 4.16
CA PRO A 15 29.55 5.81 3.38
C PRO A 15 30.27 4.77 4.23
N GLY A 16 30.48 3.57 3.69
CA GLY A 16 31.14 2.45 4.39
C GLY A 16 30.24 1.63 5.32
N THR A 17 28.97 2.01 5.51
CA THR A 17 28.04 1.30 6.42
C THR A 17 27.45 0.04 5.79
N LEU A 18 27.15 0.07 4.48
CA LEU A 18 26.53 -1.05 3.76
C LEU A 18 27.58 -1.89 3.05
N ARG A 19 27.42 -3.22 3.10
CA ARG A 19 28.25 -4.12 2.26
C ARG A 19 27.82 -3.97 0.78
N PRO A 20 28.74 -3.72 -0.17
CA PRO A 20 28.41 -3.36 -1.56
C PRO A 20 27.53 -4.37 -2.33
N ARG A 21 27.59 -5.66 -1.98
CA ARG A 21 26.86 -6.72 -2.69
C ARG A 21 25.50 -7.08 -2.08
N VAL A 22 25.27 -6.73 -0.82
CA VAL A 22 24.12 -7.22 -0.05
C VAL A 22 23.28 -6.04 0.48
N LEU A 23 23.80 -4.81 0.43
CA LEU A 23 23.16 -3.58 0.95
C LEU A 23 22.61 -3.76 2.38
N LEU A 24 23.23 -4.65 3.14
CA LEU A 24 22.89 -4.96 4.52
C LEU A 24 24.08 -4.63 5.42
N GLN A 25 23.78 -4.17 6.62
CA GLN A 25 24.73 -4.14 7.71
C GLN A 25 24.89 -5.58 8.25
N PRO A 26 26.12 -6.06 8.48
CA PRO A 26 26.34 -7.35 9.14
C PRO A 26 25.75 -7.33 10.55
N ASP A 27 25.16 -8.45 10.98
CA ASP A 27 24.56 -8.68 12.31
C ASP A 27 23.38 -7.76 12.69
N VAL A 28 22.76 -7.08 11.71
CA VAL A 28 21.55 -6.27 11.93
C VAL A 28 20.39 -6.77 11.09
N THR A 29 19.28 -7.10 11.73
CA THR A 29 18.00 -7.39 11.06
C THR A 29 17.24 -6.09 10.81
N ASN A 30 16.98 -5.77 9.54
CA ASN A 30 16.23 -4.57 9.17
C ASN A 30 14.76 -4.91 8.94
N PHE A 31 13.87 -4.16 9.59
CA PHE A 31 12.42 -4.22 9.36
C PHE A 31 11.91 -2.85 8.93
N PHE A 32 11.04 -2.83 7.93
CA PHE A 32 10.32 -1.63 7.52
C PHE A 32 8.84 -1.87 7.76
N LEU A 33 8.26 -1.07 8.65
CA LEU A 33 6.84 -1.17 9.00
C LEU A 33 6.15 0.11 8.54
N LEU A 34 5.01 -0.04 7.89
CA LEU A 34 4.14 1.06 7.51
C LEU A 34 2.78 0.83 8.18
N PHE A 35 2.46 1.70 9.13
CA PHE A 35 1.15 1.75 9.76
C PHE A 35 0.34 2.87 9.12
N THR A 36 -0.61 2.52 8.27
CA THR A 36 -1.53 3.47 7.62
C THR A 36 -2.85 2.78 7.34
N THR A 37 -3.93 3.56 7.36
CA THR A 37 -5.21 3.15 6.81
C THR A 37 -5.21 3.51 5.33
N PHE A 38 -5.15 2.50 4.46
CA PHE A 38 -5.36 2.71 3.04
C PHE A 38 -6.85 2.88 2.79
N ASP A 39 -7.19 3.93 2.06
CA ASP A 39 -8.56 4.23 1.66
C ASP A 39 -8.67 3.92 0.16
N GLU A 40 -9.19 2.73 -0.14
CA GLU A 40 -9.33 2.20 -1.50
C GLU A 40 -10.32 3.00 -2.34
N THR A 41 -11.20 3.81 -1.72
CA THR A 41 -12.09 4.72 -2.47
C THR A 41 -11.30 5.80 -3.24
N LYS A 42 -10.08 6.10 -2.80
CA LYS A 42 -9.15 7.02 -3.47
C LYS A 42 -8.13 6.32 -4.37
N SER A 43 -8.27 5.01 -4.57
CA SER A 43 -7.39 4.23 -5.42
C SER A 43 -7.75 4.41 -6.90
N TRP A 44 -6.75 4.51 -7.76
CA TRP A 44 -6.93 4.45 -9.23
C TRP A 44 -7.61 3.16 -9.70
N TYR A 45 -7.57 2.11 -8.89
CA TYR A 45 -8.12 0.80 -9.22
C TYR A 45 -9.55 0.59 -8.74
N LEU A 46 -10.20 1.60 -8.16
CA LEU A 46 -11.56 1.48 -7.60
C LEU A 46 -12.55 0.86 -8.61
N ASP A 47 -12.65 1.43 -9.81
CA ASP A 47 -13.58 0.95 -10.84
C ASP A 47 -13.29 -0.49 -11.30
N TYR A 48 -12.01 -0.84 -11.38
CA TYR A 48 -11.58 -2.20 -11.72
C TYR A 48 -11.97 -3.18 -10.61
N ASN A 49 -11.72 -2.81 -9.35
CA ASN A 49 -12.01 -3.64 -8.20
C ASN A 49 -13.52 -3.87 -8.03
N ILE A 50 -14.34 -2.83 -8.21
CA ILE A 50 -15.81 -2.97 -8.20
C ILE A 50 -16.25 -3.98 -9.28
N LYS A 51 -15.80 -3.83 -10.53
CA LYS A 51 -16.20 -4.73 -11.62
C LYS A 51 -15.75 -6.18 -11.40
N LYS A 52 -14.61 -6.38 -10.76
CA LYS A 52 -13.99 -7.70 -10.59
C LYS A 52 -14.50 -8.46 -9.38
N PHE A 53 -14.72 -7.77 -8.26
CA PHE A 53 -14.98 -8.40 -6.96
C PHE A 53 -16.42 -8.25 -6.48
N CYS A 54 -17.21 -7.36 -7.08
CA CYS A 54 -18.61 -7.21 -6.71
C CYS A 54 -19.46 -8.37 -7.23
N THR A 55 -20.23 -8.98 -6.34
CA THR A 55 -21.14 -10.08 -6.71
C THR A 55 -22.42 -9.52 -7.32
N PRO A 56 -22.90 -10.04 -8.47
CA PRO A 56 -24.13 -9.54 -9.08
C PRO A 56 -25.37 -9.74 -8.16
N PRO A 57 -26.33 -8.79 -8.13
CA PRO A 57 -26.33 -7.53 -8.87
C PRO A 57 -25.47 -6.47 -8.16
N CYS A 58 -24.48 -5.94 -8.88
CA CYS A 58 -23.59 -4.93 -8.32
C CYS A 58 -24.31 -3.56 -8.28
N GLN A 59 -24.89 -3.24 -7.14
CA GLN A 59 -25.51 -1.95 -6.85
C GLN A 59 -24.67 -1.19 -5.82
N THR A 60 -23.38 -0.98 -6.13
CA THR A 60 -22.48 -0.20 -5.28
C THR A 60 -22.83 1.28 -5.35
N LYS A 61 -23.19 1.85 -4.20
CA LYS A 61 -23.32 3.29 -4.02
C LYS A 61 -22.01 3.80 -3.43
N ILE A 62 -21.23 4.52 -4.24
CA ILE A 62 -19.90 5.02 -3.83
C ILE A 62 -20.03 6.03 -2.68
N ASP A 63 -21.14 6.78 -2.63
CA ASP A 63 -21.43 7.76 -1.59
C ASP A 63 -22.03 7.16 -0.30
N ASP A 64 -22.13 5.83 -0.21
CA ASP A 64 -22.64 5.16 0.99
C ASP A 64 -21.55 5.10 2.08
N PRO A 65 -21.81 5.61 3.31
CA PRO A 65 -20.86 5.51 4.41
C PRO A 65 -20.40 4.08 4.72
N TRP A 66 -21.25 3.08 4.47
CA TRP A 66 -20.90 1.68 4.64
C TRP A 66 -19.89 1.20 3.59
N PHE A 67 -19.99 1.71 2.36
CA PHE A 67 -19.04 1.42 1.30
C PHE A 67 -17.68 2.03 1.61
N GLU A 68 -17.65 3.28 2.06
CA GLU A 68 -16.43 3.96 2.51
C GLU A 68 -15.78 3.25 3.70
N MET A 69 -16.56 2.81 4.69
CA MET A 69 -16.01 2.10 5.86
C MET A 69 -15.41 0.72 5.51
N SER A 70 -15.92 0.08 4.46
CA SER A 70 -15.44 -1.24 4.03
C SER A 70 -14.17 -1.22 3.18
N ASN A 71 -13.68 -0.03 2.78
CA ASN A 71 -12.62 0.16 1.78
C ASN A 71 -11.55 1.16 2.21
#